data_AF-A0A1G5QAG5-F1
#
_entry.id   AF-A0A1G5QAG5-F1
#
_cell.length_a   1.000
_cell.length_b   1.000
_cell.length_c   1.000
_cell.angle_alpha   90.00
_cell.angle_beta   90.00
_cell.angle_gamma   90.00
#
_symmetry.space_group_name_H-M   'P 1'
#
loop_
_entity.id
_entity.type
_entity.pdbx_description
1 polymer ?
#
loop_
_entity_poly.entity_id
_entity_poly.type
_entity_poly.pdbx_seq_one_letter_code
_entity_poly.pdbx_strand_id
1 'polypeptide(L)'
;MFVALSLVIFSTLVLVLSAINDAWSDFVVIGFAIFSASLFILFRAVFARIRKLKPKYIVIDGSNVMYWRDGVPSVNSVREIVDQLTRLQFVPCIVFDANAGYLLSGHYQNNRALAKALGVPEKQVTVVHRGTQADPMILDFARTLDAKIVSNDRFRDWIAAYPEVLRQGHLIKGGDSADGFWLARDQLQ
;
A
#
# COMPACT_ATOMS: atom_id res chain seq x y z
N MET A 1 -21.46 -1.58 12.78
CA MET A 1 -22.20 -2.19 11.65
C MET A 1 -23.57 -2.67 12.12
N PHE A 2 -23.65 -3.53 13.16
CA PHE A 2 -24.92 -3.93 13.77
C PHE A 2 -25.82 -2.75 14.17
N VAL A 3 -25.30 -1.78 14.94
CA VAL A 3 -26.07 -0.59 15.37
C VAL A 3 -26.64 0.20 14.18
N ALA A 4 -25.84 0.44 13.14
CA ALA A 4 -26.29 1.18 11.96
C ALA A 4 -27.36 0.41 11.17
N LEU A 5 -27.22 -0.92 11.05
CA LEU A 5 -28.21 -1.78 10.40
C LEU A 5 -29.53 -1.79 11.18
N SER A 6 -29.47 -1.91 12.52
CA SER A 6 -30.64 -1.85 13.39
C SER A 6 -31.38 -0.50 13.27
N LEU A 7 -30.64 0.61 13.17
CA LEU A 7 -31.23 1.95 12.97
C LEU A 7 -31.89 2.11 11.60
N VAL A 8 -31.31 1.55 10.54
CA VAL A 8 -31.94 1.55 9.21
C VAL A 8 -33.23 0.74 9.22
N ILE A 9 -33.22 -0.47 9.81
CA ILE A 9 -34.41 -1.33 9.92
C ILE A 9 -35.51 -0.65 10.74
N PHE A 10 -35.16 -0.09 11.90
CA PHE A 10 -36.11 0.60 12.77
C PHE A 10 -36.70 1.85 12.13
N SER A 11 -35.87 2.69 11.49
CA SER A 11 -36.36 3.90 10.79
C SER A 11 -37.21 3.57 9.56
N THR A 12 -36.91 2.49 8.85
CA THR A 12 -37.76 1.97 7.76
C THR A 12 -39.13 1.54 8.29
N LEU A 13 -39.17 0.84 9.43
CA LEU A 13 -40.41 0.44 10.06
C LEU A 13 -41.27 1.65 10.49
N VAL A 14 -40.65 2.67 11.08
CA VAL A 14 -41.34 3.93 11.45
C VAL A 14 -41.91 4.63 10.23
N LEU A 15 -41.15 4.75 9.14
CA LEU A 15 -41.62 5.36 7.89
C LEU A 15 -42.81 4.60 7.27
N VAL A 16 -42.78 3.26 7.28
CA VAL A 16 -43.88 2.43 6.77
C VAL A 16 -45.14 2.58 7.62
N LEU A 17 -45.01 2.56 8.96
CA LEU A 17 -46.14 2.73 9.86
C LEU A 17 -46.74 4.15 9.78
N SER A 18 -45.90 5.17 9.67
CA SER A 18 -46.34 6.57 9.47
C SER A 18 -47.02 6.81 8.13
N ALA A 19 -46.68 6.06 7.08
CA ALA A 19 -47.31 6.19 5.77
C ALA A 19 -48.69 5.53 5.69
N ILE A 20 -48.99 4.57 6.56
CA ILE A 20 -50.26 3.82 6.58
C ILE A 20 -51.29 4.50 7.52
N ASN A 21 -50.85 5.32 8.47
CA ASN A 21 -51.70 5.91 9.49
C ASN A 21 -51.57 7.44 9.53
N ASP A 22 -52.63 8.15 9.11
CA ASP A 22 -52.68 9.63 9.05
C ASP A 22 -52.37 10.30 10.39
N ALA A 23 -52.69 9.65 11.52
CA ALA A 23 -52.40 10.16 12.86
C ALA A 23 -50.89 10.23 13.18
N TRP A 24 -50.03 9.62 12.35
CA TRP A 24 -48.58 9.50 12.56
C TRP A 24 -47.77 10.20 11.46
N SER A 25 -48.46 11.00 10.62
CA SER A 25 -47.86 11.72 9.49
C SER A 25 -46.78 12.73 9.93
N ASP A 26 -46.93 13.34 11.12
CA ASP A 26 -45.93 14.24 11.70
C ASP A 26 -44.55 13.58 11.93
N PHE A 27 -44.52 12.26 12.11
CA PHE A 27 -43.28 11.51 12.34
C PHE A 27 -42.51 11.19 11.06
N VAL A 28 -43.09 11.44 9.86
CA VAL A 28 -42.43 11.15 8.57
C VAL A 28 -41.12 11.91 8.44
N VAL A 29 -41.09 13.19 8.84
CA VAL A 29 -39.89 14.04 8.75
C VAL A 29 -38.77 13.50 9.65
N ILE A 30 -39.11 13.10 10.88
CA ILE A 30 -38.16 12.55 11.85
C ILE A 30 -37.66 11.17 11.38
N GLY A 31 -38.57 10.31 10.91
CA GLY A 31 -38.24 9.00 10.35
C GLY A 31 -37.29 9.11 9.16
N PHE A 32 -37.53 10.07 8.27
CA PHE A 32 -36.69 10.30 7.09
C PHE A 32 -35.30 10.82 7.45
N ALA A 33 -35.20 11.73 8.44
CA ALA A 33 -33.92 12.24 8.92
C ALA A 33 -33.07 11.13 9.55
N ILE A 34 -33.67 10.28 10.40
CA ILE A 34 -32.98 9.14 11.04
C ILE A 34 -32.58 8.09 9.98
N PHE A 35 -33.45 7.80 9.03
CA PHE A 35 -33.16 6.88 7.93
C PHE A 35 -31.96 7.37 7.10
N SER A 36 -31.95 8.65 6.73
CA SER A 36 -30.85 9.24 5.95
C SER A 36 -29.54 9.26 6.72
N ALA A 37 -29.55 9.63 8.00
CA ALA A 37 -28.36 9.61 8.86
C ALA A 37 -27.81 8.19 9.06
N SER A 38 -28.68 7.21 9.30
CA SER A 38 -28.30 5.81 9.49
C SER A 38 -27.76 5.18 8.21
N LEU A 39 -28.35 5.49 7.06
CA LEU A 39 -27.85 5.08 5.75
C LEU A 39 -26.46 5.67 5.47
N PHE A 40 -26.24 6.95 5.80
CA PHE A 40 -24.92 7.59 5.66
C PHE A 40 -23.86 6.92 6.54
N ILE A 41 -24.18 6.61 7.81
CA ILE A 41 -23.27 5.89 8.72
C ILE A 41 -22.97 4.49 8.17
N LEU A 42 -23.98 3.77 7.69
CA LEU A 42 -23.81 2.45 7.10
C LEU A 42 -22.92 2.50 5.86
N PHE A 43 -23.18 3.46 4.96
CA PHE A 43 -22.37 3.70 3.76
C PHE A 43 -20.90 3.97 4.13
N ARG A 44 -20.64 4.87 5.09
CA ARG A 44 -19.28 5.14 5.57
C ARG A 44 -18.61 3.91 6.18
N ALA A 45 -19.35 3.11 6.95
CA ALA A 45 -18.81 1.91 7.58
C ALA A 45 -18.45 0.83 6.54
N VAL A 46 -19.32 0.62 5.55
CA VAL A 46 -19.08 -0.29 4.43
C VAL A 46 -17.88 0.21 3.61
N PHE A 47 -17.83 1.49 3.27
CA PHE A 47 -16.75 2.05 2.49
C PHE A 47 -15.40 2.01 3.22
N ALA A 48 -15.38 2.29 4.52
CA ALA A 48 -14.19 2.12 5.34
C ALA A 48 -13.73 0.66 5.41
N ARG A 49 -14.66 -0.30 5.46
CA ARG A 49 -14.35 -1.73 5.41
C ARG A 49 -13.76 -2.14 4.06
N ILE A 50 -14.37 -1.69 2.96
CA ILE A 50 -13.85 -1.94 1.60
C ILE A 50 -12.45 -1.36 1.43
N ARG A 51 -12.19 -0.15 1.93
CA ARG A 51 -10.84 0.44 1.94
C ARG A 51 -9.84 -0.39 2.74
N LYS A 52 -10.24 -0.96 3.88
CA LYS A 52 -9.38 -1.88 4.67
C LYS A 52 -9.08 -3.19 3.96
N LEU A 53 -9.89 -3.60 2.99
CA LEU A 53 -9.67 -4.82 2.19
C LEU A 53 -8.72 -4.60 1.01
N LYS A 54 -8.43 -3.35 0.63
CA LYS A 54 -7.45 -3.09 -0.43
C LYS A 54 -6.05 -3.48 0.05
N PRO A 55 -5.28 -4.23 -0.75
CA PRO A 55 -3.91 -4.56 -0.39
C PRO A 55 -3.08 -3.28 -0.24
N LYS A 56 -2.28 -3.20 0.80
CA LYS A 56 -1.33 -2.10 0.99
C LYS A 56 -0.06 -2.42 0.22
N TYR A 57 -0.03 -2.10 -1.07
CA TYR A 57 1.17 -2.31 -1.88
C TYR A 57 2.28 -1.35 -1.46
N ILE A 58 3.52 -1.83 -1.52
CA ILE A 58 4.71 -1.02 -1.33
C ILE A 58 5.77 -1.46 -2.32
N VAL A 59 6.33 -0.50 -3.07
CA VAL A 59 7.39 -0.77 -4.04
C VAL A 59 8.74 -0.63 -3.34
N ILE A 60 9.63 -1.58 -3.54
CA ILE A 60 10.98 -1.58 -2.97
C ILE A 60 11.97 -1.48 -4.11
N ASP A 61 12.81 -0.46 -4.06
CA ASP A 61 13.99 -0.36 -4.90
C ASP A 61 15.06 -1.32 -4.35
N GLY A 62 15.05 -2.56 -4.88
CA GLY A 62 15.93 -3.62 -4.39
C GLY A 62 17.41 -3.31 -4.65
N SER A 63 17.70 -2.61 -5.75
CA SER A 63 19.06 -2.18 -6.08
C SER A 63 19.60 -1.10 -5.15
N ASN A 64 18.74 -0.24 -4.61
CA ASN A 64 19.13 0.71 -3.57
C ASN A 64 19.24 0.03 -2.20
N VAL A 65 18.22 -0.75 -1.82
CA VAL A 65 18.11 -1.36 -0.48
C VAL A 65 19.20 -2.39 -0.22
N MET A 66 19.66 -3.10 -1.25
CA MET A 66 20.72 -4.11 -1.06
C MET A 66 22.01 -3.53 -0.49
N TYR A 67 22.28 -2.24 -0.70
CA TYR A 67 23.48 -1.55 -0.19
C TYR A 67 23.32 -0.93 1.20
N TRP A 68 22.15 -1.04 1.84
CA TRP A 68 21.92 -0.31 3.09
C TRP A 68 22.80 -0.77 4.26
N ARG A 69 23.30 -2.01 4.21
CA ARG A 69 24.24 -2.56 5.19
C ARG A 69 25.67 -2.28 4.74
N ASP A 70 26.34 -1.37 5.43
CA ASP A 70 27.75 -1.01 5.23
C ASP A 70 28.14 -0.63 3.79
N GLY A 71 27.17 -0.29 2.93
CA GLY A 71 27.43 -0.04 1.50
C GLY A 71 27.80 -1.28 0.69
N VAL A 72 27.57 -2.49 1.22
CA VAL A 72 27.88 -3.76 0.54
C VAL A 72 26.58 -4.39 0.03
N PRO A 73 26.51 -4.82 -1.24
CA PRO A 73 25.29 -5.40 -1.79
C PRO A 73 24.99 -6.73 -1.10
N SER A 74 23.81 -6.83 -0.48
CA SER A 74 23.39 -8.02 0.25
C SER A 74 21.92 -8.32 0.05
N VAL A 75 21.61 -9.58 -0.31
CA VAL A 75 20.23 -10.08 -0.42
C VAL A 75 19.55 -10.05 0.95
N ASN A 76 20.33 -10.23 2.03
CA ASN A 76 19.81 -10.23 3.39
C ASN A 76 19.23 -8.86 3.76
N SER A 77 19.82 -7.78 3.28
CA SER A 77 19.30 -6.42 3.50
C SER A 77 17.89 -6.26 2.94
N VAL A 78 17.69 -6.69 1.68
CA VAL A 78 16.38 -6.64 1.02
C VAL A 78 15.39 -7.58 1.71
N ARG A 79 15.81 -8.80 2.08
CA ARG A 79 14.94 -9.77 2.75
C ARG A 79 14.42 -9.25 4.10
N GLU A 80 15.27 -8.63 4.90
CA GLU A 80 14.89 -8.12 6.21
C GLU A 80 13.84 -6.99 6.10
N ILE A 81 13.99 -6.11 5.11
CA ILE A 81 12.98 -5.08 4.79
C ILE A 81 11.67 -5.70 4.32
N VAL A 82 11.74 -6.70 3.43
CA VAL A 82 10.56 -7.46 2.96
C VAL A 82 9.82 -8.10 4.14
N ASP A 83 10.54 -8.73 5.06
CA ASP A 83 9.96 -9.36 6.24
C ASP A 83 9.33 -8.33 7.18
N GLN A 84 10.01 -7.19 7.39
CA GLN A 84 9.49 -6.08 8.19
C GLN A 84 8.19 -5.51 7.61
N LEU A 85 8.13 -5.28 6.30
CA LEU A 85 6.95 -4.74 5.62
C LEU A 85 5.80 -5.75 5.58
N THR A 86 6.11 -7.04 5.40
CA THR A 86 5.12 -8.13 5.46
C THR A 86 4.50 -8.22 6.85
N ARG A 87 5.29 -8.08 7.93
CA ARG A 87 4.76 -8.00 9.31
C ARG A 87 3.85 -6.78 9.54
N LEU A 88 4.08 -5.70 8.81
CA LEU A 88 3.24 -4.50 8.80
C LEU A 88 2.01 -4.62 7.87
N GLN A 89 1.74 -5.83 7.34
CA GLN A 89 0.64 -6.13 6.42
C GLN A 89 0.72 -5.40 5.06
N PHE A 90 1.92 -5.01 4.64
CA PHE A 90 2.14 -4.55 3.27
C PHE A 90 2.38 -5.74 2.33
N VAL A 91 2.10 -5.53 1.05
CA VAL A 91 2.43 -6.44 -0.04
C VAL A 91 3.63 -5.85 -0.80
N PRO A 92 4.86 -6.36 -0.56
CA PRO A 92 6.05 -5.81 -1.19
C PRO A 92 6.11 -6.19 -2.68
N CYS A 93 6.50 -5.21 -3.49
CA CYS A 93 6.81 -5.36 -4.92
C CYS A 93 8.24 -4.85 -5.14
N ILE A 94 9.18 -5.76 -5.33
CA ILE A 94 10.60 -5.48 -5.43
C ILE A 94 10.98 -5.30 -6.89
N VAL A 95 11.65 -4.20 -7.21
CA VAL A 95 12.24 -3.96 -8.52
C VAL A 95 13.75 -3.88 -8.38
N PHE A 96 14.46 -4.62 -9.22
CA PHE A 96 15.91 -4.63 -9.30
C PHE A 96 16.36 -4.12 -10.66
N ASP A 97 17.50 -3.43 -10.68
CA ASP A 97 18.24 -3.20 -11.91
C ASP A 97 18.75 -4.52 -12.53
N ALA A 98 19.22 -4.46 -13.78
CA ALA A 98 19.71 -5.62 -14.51
C ALA A 98 21.00 -6.23 -13.93
N ASN A 99 21.74 -5.49 -13.12
CA ASN A 99 23.04 -5.88 -12.55
C ASN A 99 22.89 -6.50 -11.15
N ALA A 100 21.76 -6.32 -10.47
CA ALA A 100 21.54 -6.79 -9.10
C ALA A 100 21.88 -8.28 -8.93
N GLY A 101 21.48 -9.13 -9.87
CA GLY A 101 21.82 -10.55 -9.84
C GLY A 101 23.34 -10.80 -9.78
N TYR A 102 24.11 -10.12 -10.63
CA TYR A 102 25.57 -10.22 -10.63
C TYR A 102 26.20 -9.70 -9.33
N LEU A 103 25.67 -8.59 -8.80
CA LEU A 103 26.18 -7.99 -7.56
C LEU A 103 25.90 -8.87 -6.33
N LEU A 104 24.80 -9.64 -6.36
CA LEU A 104 24.34 -10.45 -5.23
C LEU A 104 24.88 -11.89 -5.25
N SER A 105 25.16 -12.46 -6.42
CA SER A 105 25.60 -13.86 -6.53
C SER A 105 26.76 -14.11 -7.50
N GLY A 106 27.38 -13.06 -8.05
CA GLY A 106 28.50 -13.18 -8.98
C GLY A 106 28.13 -13.65 -10.40
N HIS A 107 26.85 -13.91 -10.67
CA HIS A 107 26.33 -14.31 -11.98
C HIS A 107 24.93 -13.74 -12.22
N TYR A 108 24.46 -13.77 -13.47
CA TYR A 108 23.12 -13.32 -13.79
C TYR A 108 22.06 -14.08 -12.98
N GLN A 109 21.08 -13.34 -12.45
CA GLN A 109 19.90 -13.91 -11.81
C GLN A 109 18.64 -13.29 -12.41
N ASN A 110 17.65 -14.13 -12.67
CA ASN A 110 16.33 -13.70 -13.12
C ASN A 110 15.38 -13.45 -11.94
N ASN A 111 14.18 -12.95 -12.23
CA ASN A 111 13.11 -12.68 -11.25
C ASN A 111 12.86 -13.88 -10.33
N ARG A 112 12.79 -15.09 -10.90
CA ARG A 112 12.54 -16.32 -10.15
C ARG A 112 13.64 -16.65 -9.14
N ALA A 113 14.91 -16.50 -9.53
CA ALA A 113 16.05 -16.78 -8.67
C ALA A 113 16.09 -15.80 -7.48
N LEU A 114 15.93 -14.50 -7.75
CA LEU A 114 15.90 -13.48 -6.69
C LEU A 114 14.66 -13.62 -5.81
N ALA A 115 13.49 -13.93 -6.36
CA ALA A 115 12.28 -14.20 -5.58
C ALA A 115 12.47 -15.36 -4.61
N LYS A 116 13.08 -16.46 -5.07
CA LYS A 116 13.44 -17.60 -4.21
C LYS A 116 14.41 -17.19 -3.11
N ALA A 117 15.41 -16.38 -3.44
CA ALA A 117 16.38 -15.89 -2.46
C ALA A 117 15.71 -14.99 -1.40
N LEU A 118 14.74 -14.17 -1.79
CA LEU A 118 13.98 -13.27 -0.91
C LEU A 118 12.83 -13.96 -0.16
N GLY A 119 12.44 -15.19 -0.54
CA GLY A 119 11.32 -15.89 0.09
C GLY A 119 9.94 -15.35 -0.31
N VAL A 120 9.84 -14.67 -1.45
CA VAL A 120 8.60 -14.05 -1.94
C VAL A 120 8.09 -14.72 -3.23
N PRO A 121 6.80 -14.59 -3.57
CA PRO A 121 6.29 -15.02 -4.87
C PRO A 121 7.02 -14.32 -6.03
N GLU A 122 7.28 -15.05 -7.12
CA GLU A 122 7.97 -14.51 -8.32
C GLU A 122 7.29 -13.25 -8.86
N LYS A 123 5.96 -13.19 -8.83
CA LYS A 123 5.17 -12.01 -9.25
C LYS A 123 5.46 -10.72 -8.46
N GLN A 124 6.12 -10.82 -7.30
CA GLN A 124 6.51 -9.69 -6.48
C GLN A 124 7.93 -9.20 -6.79
N VAL A 125 8.68 -9.87 -7.66
CA VAL A 125 10.06 -9.49 -8.02
C VAL A 125 10.15 -9.23 -9.51
N THR A 126 10.66 -8.07 -9.88
CA THR A 126 10.95 -7.71 -11.26
C THR A 126 12.40 -7.30 -11.39
N VAL A 127 13.15 -7.96 -12.26
CA VAL A 127 14.50 -7.54 -12.70
C VAL A 127 14.33 -6.89 -14.06
N VAL A 128 14.76 -5.64 -14.18
CA VAL A 128 14.68 -4.93 -15.45
C VAL A 128 15.65 -5.51 -16.48
N HIS A 129 15.33 -5.34 -17.75
CA HIS A 129 16.21 -5.77 -18.83
C HIS A 129 17.50 -4.94 -18.86
N ARG A 130 18.58 -5.56 -19.34
CA ARG A 130 19.86 -4.87 -19.51
C ARG A 130 19.71 -3.72 -20.49
N GLY A 131 20.24 -2.55 -20.12
CA GLY A 131 20.13 -1.32 -20.92
C GLY A 131 18.85 -0.52 -20.65
N THR A 132 17.97 -0.98 -19.75
CA THR A 132 16.82 -0.23 -19.27
C THR A 132 17.08 0.30 -17.87
N GLN A 133 16.64 1.53 -17.58
CA GLN A 133 16.69 2.11 -16.24
C GLN A 133 15.60 1.49 -15.35
N ALA A 134 15.92 1.24 -14.08
CA ALA A 134 14.95 0.69 -13.12
C ALA A 134 13.96 1.75 -12.64
N ASP A 135 14.38 3.01 -12.52
CA ASP A 135 13.58 4.10 -11.95
C ASP A 135 12.20 4.26 -12.60
N PRO A 136 12.05 4.30 -13.94
CA PRO A 136 10.73 4.43 -14.55
C PRO A 136 9.81 3.27 -14.16
N MET A 137 10.35 2.06 -14.06
CA MET A 137 9.57 0.89 -13.69
C MET A 137 9.16 0.93 -12.21
N ILE A 138 10.04 1.37 -11.32
CA ILE A 138 9.72 1.61 -9.90
C ILE A 138 8.57 2.61 -9.77
N LEU A 139 8.68 3.74 -10.49
CA LEU A 139 7.72 4.83 -10.44
C LEU A 139 6.38 4.45 -11.07
N ASP A 140 6.38 3.75 -12.20
CA ASP A 140 5.17 3.24 -12.85
C ASP A 140 4.46 2.20 -11.98
N PHE A 141 5.20 1.30 -11.31
CA PHE A 141 4.62 0.36 -10.36
C PHE A 141 4.00 1.08 -9.19
N ALA A 142 4.67 2.08 -8.62
CA ALA A 142 4.17 2.86 -7.50
C ALA A 142 2.87 3.59 -7.87
N ARG A 143 2.82 4.21 -9.05
CA ARG A 143 1.63 4.87 -9.58
C ARG A 143 0.49 3.89 -9.83
N THR A 144 0.77 2.77 -10.52
CA THR A 144 -0.24 1.79 -10.92
C THR A 144 -0.88 1.11 -9.70
N LEU A 145 -0.08 0.84 -8.67
CA LEU A 145 -0.52 0.15 -7.45
C LEU A 145 -0.99 1.10 -6.34
N ASP A 146 -0.95 2.41 -6.57
CA ASP A 146 -1.17 3.45 -5.53
C ASP A 146 -0.31 3.18 -4.28
N ALA A 147 0.97 2.87 -4.52
CA ALA A 147 1.92 2.39 -3.54
C ALA A 147 2.95 3.45 -3.16
N LYS A 148 3.48 3.35 -1.94
CA LYS A 148 4.67 4.09 -1.50
C LYS A 148 5.93 3.38 -2.01
N ILE A 149 7.06 4.09 -2.10
CA ILE A 149 8.34 3.57 -2.57
C ILE A 149 9.35 3.56 -1.42
N VAL A 150 10.03 2.44 -1.19
CA VAL A 150 11.18 2.34 -0.30
C VAL A 150 12.45 2.49 -1.12
N SER A 151 13.09 3.66 -1.02
CA SER A 151 14.38 3.95 -1.64
C SER A 151 15.00 5.19 -1.01
N ASN A 152 16.33 5.22 -0.88
CA ASN A 152 17.06 6.42 -0.53
C ASN A 152 17.28 7.37 -1.72
N ASP A 153 16.99 6.96 -2.95
CA ASP A 153 16.97 7.85 -4.12
C ASP A 153 15.82 8.87 -4.06
N ARG A 154 16.05 10.06 -4.63
CA ARG A 154 15.07 11.13 -4.78
C ARG A 154 14.43 11.17 -6.17
N PHE A 155 14.88 10.35 -7.13
CA PHE A 155 14.37 10.28 -8.50
C PHE A 155 14.27 11.64 -9.19
N ARG A 156 15.29 12.49 -9.01
CA ARG A 156 15.24 13.92 -9.41
C ARG A 156 14.97 14.10 -10.91
N ASP A 157 15.56 13.24 -11.74
CA ASP A 157 15.44 13.30 -13.20
C ASP A 157 14.03 12.94 -13.68
N TRP A 158 13.23 12.29 -12.82
CA TRP A 158 11.89 11.79 -13.15
C TRP A 158 10.77 12.67 -12.61
N ILE A 159 11.07 13.70 -11.82
CA ILE A 159 10.05 14.58 -11.19
C ILE A 159 9.07 15.16 -12.22
N ALA A 160 9.56 15.55 -13.40
CA ALA A 160 8.72 16.12 -14.46
C ALA A 160 7.64 15.15 -14.95
N ALA A 161 7.96 13.86 -15.02
CA ALA A 161 7.03 12.80 -15.44
C ALA A 161 6.27 12.16 -14.26
N TYR A 162 6.81 12.27 -13.04
CA TYR A 162 6.30 11.64 -11.82
C TYR A 162 6.29 12.63 -10.64
N PRO A 163 5.47 13.69 -10.67
CA PRO A 163 5.46 14.70 -9.60
C PRO A 163 5.04 14.14 -8.23
N GLU A 164 4.41 12.96 -8.18
CA GLU A 164 4.06 12.25 -6.95
C GLU A 164 5.24 11.95 -6.03
N VAL A 165 6.46 11.83 -6.55
CA VAL A 165 7.67 11.59 -5.74
C VAL A 165 7.99 12.74 -4.78
N LEU A 166 7.46 13.93 -5.06
CA LEU A 166 7.59 15.10 -4.18
C LEU A 166 6.55 15.13 -3.06
N ARG A 167 5.50 14.29 -3.12
CA ARG A 167 4.49 14.24 -2.06
C ARG A 167 5.12 13.64 -0.80
N GLN A 168 4.87 14.29 0.33
CA GLN A 168 5.31 13.80 1.63
C GLN A 168 4.76 12.37 1.87
N GLY A 169 5.63 11.47 2.31
CA GLY A 169 5.28 10.07 2.58
C GLY A 169 5.18 9.17 1.34
N HIS A 170 5.43 9.66 0.13
CA HIS A 170 5.47 8.81 -1.07
C HIS A 170 6.79 8.04 -1.19
N LEU A 171 7.90 8.68 -0.84
CA LEU A 171 9.22 8.04 -0.67
C LEU A 171 9.46 7.76 0.81
N ILE A 172 9.70 6.51 1.17
CA ILE A 172 10.06 6.05 2.50
C ILE A 172 11.57 5.84 2.54
N LYS A 173 12.22 6.61 3.40
CA LYS A 173 13.66 6.49 3.67
C LYS A 173 13.93 5.43 4.72
N GLY A 174 15.14 4.88 4.68
CA GLY A 174 15.59 3.92 5.68
C GLY A 174 17.10 3.75 5.66
N GLY A 175 17.58 2.85 6.50
CA GLY A 175 18.99 2.55 6.60
C GLY A 175 19.26 1.54 7.70
N ASP A 176 20.53 1.20 7.85
CA ASP A 176 20.99 0.31 8.92
C ASP A 176 21.00 1.01 10.28
N SER A 177 20.78 0.25 11.34
CA SER A 177 20.85 0.69 12.73
C SER A 177 21.27 -0.48 13.62
N ALA A 178 21.63 -0.19 14.88
CA ALA A 178 22.07 -1.20 15.85
C ALA A 178 21.02 -2.31 16.10
N ASP A 179 19.73 -1.99 15.97
CA ASP A 179 18.61 -2.91 16.19
C ASP A 179 18.05 -3.51 14.87
N GLY A 180 18.78 -3.40 13.77
CA GLY A 180 18.37 -3.78 12.41
C GLY A 180 17.91 -2.59 11.57
N PHE A 181 17.28 -2.84 10.42
CA PHE A 181 16.89 -1.74 9.54
C PHE A 181 15.76 -0.88 10.10
N TRP A 182 15.94 0.42 9.98
CA TRP A 182 14.88 1.39 10.25
C TRP A 182 14.25 1.87 8.94
N LEU A 183 12.95 2.13 9.01
CA LEU A 183 12.17 2.83 7.99
C LEU A 183 11.54 4.05 8.64
N ALA A 184 11.48 5.18 7.95
CA ALA A 184 10.83 6.39 8.42
C ALA A 184 9.35 6.10 8.72
N ARG A 185 9.03 5.86 10.01
CA ARG A 185 7.72 5.34 10.45
C ARG A 185 6.60 6.35 10.29
N ASP A 186 6.92 7.64 10.37
CA ASP A 186 6.04 8.76 10.04
C ASP A 186 5.54 8.68 8.59
N GLN A 187 6.30 8.02 7.71
CA GLN A 187 5.97 7.83 6.30
C GLN A 187 5.27 6.51 6.00
N LEU A 188 5.11 5.61 6.98
CA LEU A 188 4.42 4.32 6.83
C LEU A 188 2.94 4.35 7.26
N GLN A 189 2.51 5.36 8.02
CA GLN A 189 1.10 5.58 8.42
C GLN A 189 0.25 6.11 7.27
#